data_AF-A0A397KXL1-F1
#
_entry.id   AF-A0A397KXL1-F1
#
_cell.length_a   1.000
_cell.length_b   1.000
_cell.length_c   1.000
_cell.angle_alpha   90.00
_cell.angle_beta   90.00
_cell.angle_gamma   90.00
#
_symmetry.space_group_name_H-M   'P 1'
#
loop_
_entity.id
_entity.type
_entity.pdbx_description
1 polymer ?
#
loop_
_entity_poly.entity_id
_entity_poly.type
_entity_poly.pdbx_seq_one_letter_code
_entity_poly.pdbx_strand_id
1 'polypeptide(L)'
;NYNRIYLPYPFQWGSPTFHFTDSFAMMAASFVTLFESTGLFYASARYGSATPIPPSVISRGTGWLGVGVLLNGMLGGVSGITTSTENVGLLAMTKIGSRRVIQISATFMLFFSIFGKFGAFFASIPLPIMASVYCIVLCFVSSAGLSFLQFCNLNSFNTKFILGFSFFMAISIPQYFREYYNGGWRSDHHSSW
;
A
#
# COMPACT_ATOMS: atom_id res chain seq x y z
N ASN A 1 -2.41 25.88 26.22
CA ASN A 1 -0.98 26.16 25.97
C ASN A 1 -0.59 25.63 24.60
N TYR A 2 -0.10 26.54 23.75
CA TYR A 2 -0.10 26.43 22.29
C TYR A 2 1.06 25.59 21.75
N ASN A 3 0.91 24.27 21.65
CA ASN A 3 1.92 23.46 20.95
C ASN A 3 1.71 23.58 19.42
N ARG A 4 2.31 24.62 18.83
CA ARG A 4 2.32 24.85 17.37
C ARG A 4 3.23 23.87 16.63
N ILE A 5 4.09 23.16 17.37
CA ILE A 5 5.11 22.25 16.86
C ILE A 5 4.93 20.89 17.56
N TYR A 6 4.74 19.82 16.78
CA TYR A 6 4.68 18.44 17.26
C TYR A 6 5.80 17.63 16.62
N LEU A 7 6.71 17.11 17.44
CA LEU A 7 7.77 16.21 16.97
C LEU A 7 7.48 14.81 17.52
N PRO A 8 7.26 13.79 16.67
CA PRO A 8 7.05 12.43 17.14
C PRO A 8 8.34 11.91 17.79
N TYR A 9 8.24 11.45 19.03
CA TYR A 9 9.36 10.81 19.72
C TYR A 9 9.36 9.31 19.40
N PRO A 10 10.54 8.68 19.21
CA PRO A 10 10.62 7.26 18.97
C PRO A 10 10.01 6.48 20.14
N PHE A 11 9.26 5.43 19.83
CA PHE A 11 8.52 4.59 20.80
C PHE A 11 7.44 5.32 21.61
N GLN A 12 6.77 6.30 20.99
CA GLN A 12 5.70 7.05 21.67
C GLN A 12 4.52 6.22 22.18
N TRP A 13 4.31 5.03 21.61
CA TRP A 13 3.22 4.12 21.96
C TRP A 13 3.65 2.94 22.85
N GLY A 14 4.90 2.93 23.35
CA GLY A 14 5.43 1.86 24.21
C GLY A 14 6.55 1.04 23.54
N SER A 15 7.14 0.12 24.31
CA SER A 15 8.17 -0.82 23.83
C SER A 15 7.57 -1.84 22.84
N PRO A 16 8.31 -2.26 21.80
CA PRO A 16 7.81 -3.22 20.83
C PRO A 16 7.51 -4.56 21.52
N THR A 17 6.25 -5.00 21.46
CA THR A 17 5.84 -6.34 21.88
C THR A 17 5.74 -7.24 20.66
N PHE A 18 6.18 -8.49 20.80
CA PHE A 18 6.17 -9.46 19.70
C PHE A 18 5.15 -10.55 19.98
N HIS A 19 4.02 -10.49 19.26
CA HIS A 19 3.03 -11.56 19.24
C HIS A 19 3.17 -12.34 17.93
N PHE A 20 3.30 -13.66 18.01
CA PHE A 20 3.56 -14.52 16.85
C PHE A 20 2.47 -14.39 15.77
N THR A 21 1.20 -14.37 16.17
CA THR A 21 0.06 -14.26 15.24
C THR A 21 0.08 -12.94 14.47
N ASP A 22 0.21 -11.82 15.18
CA ASP A 22 0.20 -10.49 14.57
C ASP A 22 1.44 -10.26 13.70
N SER A 23 2.59 -10.78 14.13
CA SER A 23 3.84 -10.70 13.38
C SER A 23 3.75 -11.46 12.06
N PHE A 24 3.13 -12.65 12.06
CA PHE A 24 2.93 -13.41 10.83
C PHE A 24 1.95 -12.73 9.88
N ALA A 25 0.87 -12.14 10.40
CA ALA A 25 -0.07 -11.34 9.61
C ALA A 25 0.64 -10.12 8.97
N MET A 26 1.49 -9.43 9.74
CA MET A 26 2.27 -8.29 9.24
C MET A 26 3.34 -8.71 8.22
N MET A 27 3.94 -9.90 8.36
CA MET A 27 4.84 -10.46 7.35
C MET A 27 4.13 -10.66 6.01
N ALA A 28 2.92 -11.24 6.02
CA ALA A 28 2.12 -11.41 4.81
C ALA A 28 1.78 -10.05 4.16
N ALA A 29 1.35 -9.06 4.96
CA ALA A 29 1.09 -7.71 4.47
C ALA A 29 2.34 -7.06 3.85
N SER A 30 3.50 -7.21 4.50
CA SER A 30 4.76 -6.69 3.98
C SER A 30 5.13 -7.34 2.63
N PHE A 31 4.89 -8.64 2.47
CA PHE A 31 5.14 -9.35 1.22
C PHE A 31 4.27 -8.83 0.06
N VAL A 32 2.99 -8.54 0.34
CA VAL A 32 2.09 -7.90 -0.64
C VAL A 32 2.63 -6.53 -1.04
N THR A 33 3.04 -5.69 -0.08
CA THR A 33 3.59 -4.35 -0.37
C THR A 33 4.91 -4.41 -1.15
N LEU A 34 5.72 -5.47 -0.98
CA LEU A 34 6.94 -5.69 -1.77
C LEU A 34 6.63 -5.92 -3.25
N PHE A 35 5.62 -6.74 -3.56
CA PHE A 35 5.20 -6.96 -4.95
C PHE A 35 4.58 -5.71 -5.56
N GLU A 36 3.72 -5.02 -4.80
CA GLU A 36 3.12 -3.76 -5.24
C GLU A 36 4.19 -2.72 -5.58
N SER A 37 5.14 -2.47 -4.67
CA SER A 37 6.23 -1.51 -4.88
C SER A 37 7.13 -1.90 -6.04
N THR A 38 7.42 -3.19 -6.20
CA THR A 38 8.21 -3.68 -7.34
C THR A 38 7.51 -3.41 -8.67
N GLY A 39 6.21 -3.69 -8.76
CA GLY A 39 5.39 -3.35 -9.93
C GLY A 39 5.42 -1.85 -10.23
N LEU A 40 5.35 -1.01 -9.20
CA LEU A 40 5.42 0.45 -9.35
C LEU A 40 6.79 0.96 -9.79
N PHE A 41 7.89 0.31 -9.41
CA PHE A 41 9.20 0.63 -9.97
C PHE A 41 9.23 0.40 -11.48
N TYR A 42 8.71 -0.75 -11.95
CA TYR A 42 8.59 -1.01 -13.38
C TYR A 42 7.64 -0.03 -14.09
N ALA A 43 6.49 0.29 -13.50
CA ALA A 43 5.55 1.26 -14.07
C ALA A 43 6.18 2.67 -14.17
N SER A 44 6.79 3.15 -13.09
CA SER A 44 7.39 4.48 -13.03
C SER A 44 8.57 4.65 -14.00
N ALA A 45 9.42 3.64 -14.15
CA ALA A 45 10.49 3.69 -15.14
C ALA A 45 9.95 3.76 -16.57
N ARG A 46 8.86 3.04 -16.86
CA ARG A 46 8.21 3.10 -18.18
C ARG A 46 7.55 4.45 -18.43
N TYR A 47 6.87 5.02 -17.45
CA TYR A 47 6.22 6.32 -17.59
C TYR A 47 7.19 7.49 -17.66
N GLY A 48 8.31 7.41 -16.94
CA GLY A 48 9.40 8.39 -16.96
C GLY A 48 10.39 8.20 -18.11
N SER A 49 10.12 7.30 -19.07
CA SER A 49 11.00 6.98 -20.20
C SER A 49 12.45 6.66 -19.78
N ALA A 50 12.60 6.01 -18.62
CA ALA A 50 13.89 5.62 -18.10
C ALA A 50 14.42 4.36 -18.81
N THR A 51 15.74 4.18 -18.80
CA THR A 51 16.39 2.95 -19.28
C THR A 51 15.87 1.73 -18.51
N PRO A 52 15.92 0.52 -19.11
CA PRO A 52 15.57 -0.71 -18.41
C PRO A 52 16.24 -0.79 -17.03
N ILE A 53 15.42 -1.02 -16.00
CA ILE A 53 15.89 -0.93 -14.61
C ILE A 53 16.83 -2.11 -14.32
N PRO A 54 18.08 -1.87 -13.92
CA PRO A 54 18.96 -2.96 -13.47
C PRO A 54 18.39 -3.62 -12.21
N PRO A 55 18.52 -4.95 -12.05
CA PRO A 55 18.08 -5.64 -10.83
C PRO A 55 18.68 -5.06 -9.53
N SER A 56 19.92 -4.53 -9.61
CA SER A 56 20.59 -3.88 -8.48
C SER A 56 19.89 -2.60 -8.03
N VAL A 57 19.23 -1.87 -8.91
CA VAL A 57 18.49 -0.64 -8.57
C VAL A 57 17.20 -0.98 -7.86
N ILE A 58 16.50 -2.03 -8.28
CA ILE A 58 15.29 -2.53 -7.62
C ILE A 58 15.64 -3.02 -6.22
N SER A 59 16.67 -3.86 -6.08
CA SER A 59 17.12 -4.34 -4.77
C SER A 59 17.48 -3.19 -3.81
N ARG A 60 18.19 -2.17 -4.29
CA ARG A 60 18.51 -0.98 -3.49
C ARG A 60 17.28 -0.15 -3.14
N GLY A 61 16.34 0.02 -4.07
CA GLY A 61 15.08 0.74 -3.85
C GLY A 61 14.22 0.04 -2.79
N THR A 62 14.05 -1.28 -2.92
CA THR A 62 13.33 -2.11 -1.95
C THR A 62 14.04 -2.12 -0.59
N GLY A 63 15.38 -2.16 -0.57
CA GLY A 63 16.13 -2.06 0.68
C GLY A 63 15.89 -0.74 1.42
N TRP A 64 15.91 0.39 0.70
CA TRP A 64 15.57 1.70 1.28
C TRP A 64 14.12 1.80 1.74
N LEU A 65 13.18 1.19 1.01
CA LEU A 65 11.80 1.08 1.44
C LEU A 65 11.68 0.35 2.77
N GLY A 66 12.36 -0.79 2.91
CA GLY A 66 12.39 -1.57 4.16
C GLY A 66 12.97 -0.77 5.34
N VAL A 67 14.05 -0.02 5.14
CA VAL A 67 14.59 0.91 6.14
C VAL A 67 13.55 1.96 6.53
N GLY A 68 12.82 2.52 5.56
CA GLY A 68 11.73 3.45 5.80
C GLY A 68 10.61 2.85 6.65
N VAL A 69 10.18 1.62 6.34
CA VAL A 69 9.15 0.89 7.11
C VAL A 69 9.60 0.67 8.55
N LEU A 70 10.87 0.30 8.79
CA LEU A 70 11.43 0.15 10.13
C LEU A 70 11.41 1.48 10.90
N LEU A 71 11.87 2.56 10.29
CA LEU A 71 11.85 3.90 10.91
C LEU A 71 10.43 4.37 11.23
N ASN A 72 9.48 4.11 10.34
CA ASN A 72 8.08 4.42 10.55
C ASN A 72 7.48 3.64 11.72
N GLY A 73 7.77 2.33 11.82
CA GLY A 73 7.37 1.54 12.97
C GLY A 73 7.97 2.08 14.29
N MET A 74 9.25 2.45 14.29
CA MET A 74 9.92 3.02 15.46
C MET A 74 9.33 4.37 15.90
N LEU A 75 8.94 5.22 14.96
CA LEU A 75 8.28 6.50 15.22
C LEU A 75 6.78 6.36 15.55
N GLY A 76 6.27 5.13 15.60
CA GLY A 76 4.89 4.85 15.99
C GLY A 76 3.87 5.00 14.87
N GLY A 77 4.29 4.88 13.60
CA GLY A 77 3.41 4.77 12.46
C GLY A 77 2.71 3.42 12.44
N VAL A 78 1.37 3.44 12.40
CA VAL A 78 0.54 2.22 12.39
C VAL A 78 0.38 1.67 10.97
N SER A 79 0.57 2.51 9.94
CA SER A 79 0.51 2.15 8.53
C SER A 79 1.90 1.78 7.99
N GLY A 80 1.99 0.72 7.18
CA GLY A 80 3.21 0.41 6.43
C GLY A 80 3.52 1.48 5.37
N ILE A 81 4.81 1.65 5.05
CA ILE A 81 5.25 2.52 3.95
C ILE A 81 5.38 1.67 2.68
N THR A 82 4.77 2.14 1.59
CA THR A 82 4.89 1.56 0.25
C THR A 82 5.19 2.67 -0.76
N THR A 83 5.54 2.28 -1.98
CA THR A 83 5.69 3.22 -3.08
C THR A 83 4.32 3.82 -3.44
N SER A 84 4.21 5.14 -3.49
CA SER A 84 2.93 5.81 -3.78
C SER A 84 2.47 5.57 -5.22
N THR A 85 1.34 4.91 -5.37
CA THR A 85 0.67 4.65 -6.66
C THR A 85 0.17 5.94 -7.29
N GLU A 86 -0.38 6.85 -6.50
CA GLU A 86 -0.84 8.18 -6.92
C GLU A 86 0.29 9.00 -7.57
N ASN A 87 1.48 8.98 -6.96
CA ASN A 87 2.65 9.68 -7.51
C ASN A 87 3.11 9.09 -8.85
N VAL A 88 3.03 7.76 -9.00
CA VAL A 88 3.32 7.08 -10.27
C VAL A 88 2.26 7.40 -11.33
N GLY A 89 0.99 7.50 -10.94
CA GLY A 89 -0.09 7.96 -11.82
C GLY A 89 0.08 9.41 -12.27
N LEU A 90 0.44 10.29 -11.35
CA LEU A 90 0.76 11.68 -11.67
C LEU A 90 1.97 11.77 -12.62
N LEU A 91 2.99 10.94 -12.41
CA LEU A 91 4.13 10.83 -13.34
C LEU A 91 3.67 10.36 -14.74
N ALA A 92 2.73 9.42 -14.82
CA ALA A 92 2.19 8.96 -16.10
C ALA A 92 1.52 10.08 -16.90
N MET A 93 0.82 10.98 -16.21
CA MET A 93 0.10 12.11 -16.82
C MET A 93 1.02 13.30 -17.13
N THR A 94 1.87 13.68 -16.18
CA THR A 94 2.71 14.88 -16.29
C THR A 94 4.00 14.63 -17.08
N LYS A 95 4.43 13.37 -17.21
CA LYS A 95 5.71 12.96 -17.84
C LYS A 95 6.96 13.60 -17.19
N ILE A 96 6.85 14.13 -15.97
CA ILE A 96 7.97 14.76 -15.25
C ILE A 96 8.61 13.74 -14.30
N GLY A 97 9.62 13.02 -14.80
CA GLY A 97 10.42 12.04 -14.02
C GLY A 97 11.57 12.64 -13.20
N SER A 98 11.50 13.92 -12.82
CA SER A 98 12.63 14.63 -12.19
C SER A 98 12.74 14.32 -10.69
N ARG A 99 13.94 13.89 -10.25
CA ARG A 99 14.24 13.64 -8.83
C ARG A 99 14.08 14.90 -7.95
N ARG A 100 14.28 16.09 -8.52
CA ARG A 100 14.17 17.37 -7.80
C ARG A 100 12.73 17.62 -7.32
N VAL A 101 11.74 17.23 -8.12
CA VAL A 101 10.32 17.38 -7.76
C VAL A 101 10.02 16.57 -6.50
N ILE A 102 10.49 15.31 -6.46
CA ILE A 102 10.28 14.43 -5.30
C ILE A 102 11.00 14.96 -4.06
N GLN A 103 12.23 15.48 -4.21
CA GLN A 103 12.99 16.08 -3.10
C GLN A 103 12.28 17.31 -2.51
N ILE A 104 11.81 18.22 -3.37
CA ILE A 104 11.07 19.41 -2.95
C ILE A 104 9.77 19.01 -2.24
N SER A 105 9.01 18.06 -2.79
CA SER A 105 7.78 17.54 -2.16
C SER A 105 8.07 16.91 -0.79
N ALA A 106 9.15 16.14 -0.65
CA ALA A 106 9.55 15.56 0.63
C ALA A 106 9.91 16.65 1.67
N THR A 107 10.61 17.70 1.27
CA THR A 107 10.89 18.85 2.15
C THR A 107 9.60 19.55 2.59
N PHE A 108 8.63 19.73 1.69
CA PHE A 108 7.31 20.28 2.04
C PHE A 108 6.53 19.37 2.99
N MET A 109 6.56 18.05 2.78
CA MET A 109 5.91 17.10 3.69
C MET A 109 6.52 17.15 5.10
N LEU A 110 7.86 17.19 5.21
CA LEU A 110 8.54 17.36 6.49
C LEU A 110 8.18 18.69 7.15
N PHE A 111 8.16 19.77 6.38
CA PHE A 111 7.78 21.09 6.87
C PHE A 111 6.35 21.11 7.42
N PHE A 112 5.38 20.55 6.68
CA PHE A 112 3.98 20.49 7.13
C PHE A 112 3.75 19.52 8.28
N SER A 113 4.53 18.44 8.37
CA SER A 113 4.44 17.47 9.46
C SER A 113 4.75 18.09 10.82
N ILE A 114 5.64 19.08 10.89
CA ILE A 114 6.02 19.80 12.12
C ILE A 114 4.84 20.63 12.67
N PHE A 115 3.97 21.15 11.80
CA PHE A 115 2.82 21.96 12.20
C PHE A 115 1.61 21.08 12.53
N GLY A 116 1.50 20.67 13.80
CA GLY A 116 0.39 19.81 14.29
C GLY A 116 -1.03 20.33 14.02
N LYS A 117 -1.20 21.64 13.75
CA LYS A 117 -2.49 22.22 13.33
C LYS A 117 -2.98 21.71 11.98
N PHE A 118 -2.07 21.41 11.03
CA PHE A 118 -2.46 20.79 9.77
C PHE A 118 -2.90 19.34 9.99
N GLY A 119 -2.25 18.62 10.90
CA GLY A 119 -2.70 17.28 11.30
C GLY A 119 -4.14 17.28 11.83
N ALA A 120 -4.49 18.24 12.68
CA ALA A 120 -5.86 18.39 13.19
C ALA A 120 -6.88 18.75 12.09
N PHE A 121 -6.46 19.54 11.08
CA PHE A 121 -7.29 19.83 9.92
C PHE A 121 -7.60 18.57 9.11
N PHE A 122 -6.60 17.74 8.82
CA PHE A 122 -6.80 16.46 8.13
C PHE A 122 -7.66 15.49 8.96
N ALA A 123 -7.53 15.48 10.29
CA ALA A 123 -8.39 14.69 11.17
C ALA A 123 -9.86 15.16 11.19
N SER A 124 -10.13 16.38 10.73
CA SER A 124 -11.50 16.93 10.63
C SER A 124 -12.23 16.52 9.34
N ILE A 125 -11.54 15.84 8.41
CA ILE A 125 -12.15 15.37 7.16
C ILE A 125 -13.10 14.21 7.47
N PRO A 126 -14.36 14.25 6.99
CA PRO A 126 -15.33 13.21 7.30
C PRO A 126 -14.97 11.88 6.62
N LEU A 127 -15.21 10.76 7.33
CA LEU A 127 -14.88 9.41 6.88
C LEU A 127 -15.41 9.05 5.48
N PRO A 128 -16.62 9.45 5.05
CA PRO A 128 -17.12 9.15 3.71
C PRO A 128 -16.24 9.72 2.58
N ILE A 129 -15.66 10.89 2.78
CA ILE A 129 -14.77 11.50 1.78
C ILE A 129 -13.49 10.67 1.68
N MET A 130 -12.90 10.30 2.81
CA MET A 130 -11.71 9.44 2.83
C MET A 130 -11.99 8.10 2.13
N ALA A 131 -13.14 7.46 2.41
CA ALA A 131 -13.53 6.22 1.75
C ALA A 131 -13.65 6.37 0.23
N SER A 132 -14.20 7.49 -0.27
CA SER A 132 -14.31 7.75 -1.71
C SER A 132 -12.94 7.93 -2.37
N VAL A 133 -12.01 8.63 -1.71
CA VAL A 133 -10.64 8.81 -2.20
C VAL A 133 -9.91 7.47 -2.25
N TYR A 134 -10.00 6.66 -1.18
CA TYR A 134 -9.41 5.31 -1.18
C TYR A 134 -9.98 4.42 -2.28
N CYS A 135 -11.28 4.51 -2.59
CA CYS A 135 -11.90 3.77 -3.69
C CYS A 135 -11.25 4.11 -5.05
N ILE A 136 -11.03 5.41 -5.31
CA ILE A 136 -10.38 5.88 -6.54
C ILE A 136 -8.92 5.39 -6.60
N VAL A 137 -8.19 5.50 -5.50
CA VAL A 137 -6.79 5.06 -5.43
C VAL A 137 -6.68 3.56 -5.67
N LEU A 138 -7.53 2.75 -5.02
CA LEU A 138 -7.56 1.30 -5.21
C LEU A 138 -7.93 0.91 -6.66
N CYS A 139 -8.85 1.65 -7.30
CA CYS A 139 -9.17 1.47 -8.71
C CYS A 139 -7.95 1.76 -9.60
N PHE A 140 -7.20 2.82 -9.29
CA PHE A 140 -5.96 3.15 -10.00
C PHE A 140 -4.90 2.05 -9.83
N VAL A 141 -4.68 1.53 -8.61
CA VAL A 141 -3.76 0.40 -8.37
C VAL A 141 -4.19 -0.83 -9.18
N SER A 142 -5.49 -1.16 -9.16
CA SER A 142 -6.06 -2.28 -9.91
C SER A 142 -5.82 -2.12 -11.42
N SER A 143 -6.08 -0.93 -11.97
CA SER A 143 -5.83 -0.61 -13.38
C SER A 143 -4.36 -0.74 -13.76
N ALA A 144 -3.45 -0.23 -12.91
CA ALA A 144 -2.01 -0.38 -13.11
C ALA A 144 -1.58 -1.87 -13.10
N GLY A 145 -2.15 -2.67 -12.19
CA GLY A 145 -1.94 -4.12 -12.12
C GLY A 145 -2.41 -4.83 -13.40
N LEU A 146 -3.61 -4.52 -13.87
CA LEU A 146 -4.16 -5.09 -15.11
C LEU A 146 -3.33 -4.71 -16.34
N SER A 147 -2.75 -3.51 -16.37
CA SER A 147 -1.87 -3.09 -17.46
C SER A 147 -0.64 -4.01 -17.60
N PHE A 148 -0.19 -4.69 -16.55
CA PHE A 148 0.92 -5.64 -16.67
C PHE A 148 0.56 -6.94 -17.39
N LEU A 149 -0.73 -7.28 -17.50
CA LEU A 149 -1.17 -8.47 -18.25
C LEU A 149 -0.81 -8.39 -19.73
N GLN A 150 -0.62 -7.18 -20.28
CA GLN A 150 -0.16 -6.99 -21.65
C GLN A 150 1.26 -7.56 -21.91
N PHE A 151 2.05 -7.79 -20.85
CA PHE A 151 3.38 -8.43 -20.95
C PHE A 151 3.31 -9.95 -20.84
N CYS A 152 2.16 -10.51 -20.47
CA CYS A 152 1.98 -11.94 -20.35
C CYS A 152 1.49 -12.53 -21.68
N ASN A 153 1.92 -13.76 -21.99
CA ASN A 153 1.40 -14.49 -23.13
C ASN A 153 -0.02 -15.02 -22.83
N LEU A 154 -1.02 -14.17 -23.02
CA LEU A 154 -2.44 -14.50 -22.91
C LEU A 154 -2.97 -15.34 -24.08
N ASN A 155 -2.11 -15.91 -24.93
CA ASN A 155 -2.53 -16.91 -25.90
C ASN A 155 -2.48 -18.33 -25.30
N SER A 156 -1.55 -18.58 -24.39
CA SER A 156 -1.38 -19.90 -23.77
C SER A 156 -2.45 -20.20 -22.72
N PHE A 157 -3.04 -21.40 -22.79
CA PHE A 157 -4.01 -21.89 -21.80
C PHE A 157 -3.44 -21.88 -20.38
N ASN A 158 -2.18 -22.29 -20.20
CA ASN A 158 -1.54 -22.36 -18.88
C ASN A 158 -1.48 -20.98 -18.20
N THR A 159 -1.16 -19.92 -18.96
CA THR A 159 -1.09 -18.56 -18.41
C THR A 159 -2.49 -18.04 -18.02
N LYS A 160 -3.51 -18.31 -18.86
CA LYS A 160 -4.91 -17.95 -18.56
C LYS A 160 -5.42 -18.70 -17.33
N PHE A 161 -5.10 -19.98 -17.20
CA PHE A 161 -5.51 -20.81 -16.07
C PHE A 161 -4.90 -20.30 -14.77
N ILE A 162 -3.57 -20.04 -14.74
CA ILE A 162 -2.88 -19.49 -13.57
C ILE A 162 -3.48 -18.13 -13.18
N LEU A 163 -3.72 -17.25 -14.15
CA LEU A 163 -4.33 -15.94 -13.91
C LEU A 163 -5.74 -16.07 -13.31
N GLY A 164 -6.60 -16.86 -13.96
CA GLY A 164 -7.99 -17.05 -13.55
C GLY A 164 -8.11 -17.72 -12.18
N PHE A 165 -7.31 -18.76 -11.92
CA PHE A 165 -7.26 -19.43 -10.64
C PHE A 165 -6.80 -18.50 -9.52
N SER A 166 -5.75 -17.70 -9.75
CA SER A 166 -5.24 -16.75 -8.76
C SER A 166 -6.28 -15.68 -8.42
N PHE A 167 -6.97 -15.14 -9.44
CA PHE A 167 -8.01 -14.14 -9.25
C PHE A 167 -9.23 -14.71 -8.51
N PHE A 168 -9.65 -15.93 -8.86
CA PHE A 168 -10.75 -16.62 -8.19
C PHE A 168 -10.43 -16.88 -6.71
N MET A 169 -9.25 -17.41 -6.41
CA MET A 169 -8.82 -17.65 -5.02
C MET A 169 -8.68 -16.37 -4.22
N ALA A 170 -8.21 -15.28 -4.82
CA ALA A 170 -8.10 -13.98 -4.16
C ALA A 170 -9.46 -13.42 -3.70
N ILE A 171 -10.56 -13.73 -4.42
CA ILE A 171 -11.92 -13.29 -4.06
C ILE A 171 -12.63 -14.31 -3.17
N SER A 172 -12.47 -15.61 -3.46
CA SER A 172 -13.21 -16.68 -2.79
C SER A 172 -12.74 -16.92 -1.35
N ILE A 173 -11.42 -16.87 -1.10
CA ILE A 173 -10.85 -17.13 0.23
C ILE A 173 -11.35 -16.10 1.26
N PRO A 174 -11.25 -14.77 1.02
CA PRO A 174 -11.76 -13.79 1.97
C PRO A 174 -13.27 -13.88 2.17
N GLN A 175 -14.05 -14.19 1.13
CA GLN A 175 -15.49 -14.39 1.26
C GLN A 175 -15.82 -15.61 2.12
N TYR A 176 -15.12 -16.73 1.92
CA TYR A 176 -15.29 -17.93 2.74
C TYR A 176 -15.03 -17.67 4.22
N PHE A 177 -13.91 -17.00 4.55
CA PHE A 177 -13.62 -16.66 5.94
C PHE A 177 -14.60 -15.63 6.51
N ARG A 178 -15.05 -14.66 5.71
CA ARG A 178 -16.07 -13.70 6.12
C ARG A 178 -17.37 -14.41 6.48
N GLU A 179 -17.80 -15.37 5.66
CA GLU A 179 -19.00 -16.16 5.93
C GLU A 179 -18.79 -17.10 7.12
N TYR A 180 -17.62 -17.72 7.27
CA TYR A 180 -17.32 -18.57 8.42
C TYR A 180 -17.35 -17.81 9.76
N TYR A 181 -16.87 -16.57 9.78
CA TYR A 181 -16.86 -15.73 10.98
C TYR A 181 -18.19 -14.98 11.24
N ASN A 182 -18.87 -14.50 10.18
CA ASN A 182 -20.13 -13.75 10.32
C ASN A 182 -21.37 -14.65 10.30
N GLY A 183 -21.31 -15.74 9.53
CA GLY A 183 -22.29 -16.80 9.42
C GLY A 183 -21.82 -18.00 10.23
N GLY A 184 -22.11 -17.96 11.53
CA GLY A 184 -21.99 -19.16 12.34
C GLY A 184 -22.78 -20.29 11.68
N TRP A 185 -22.13 -21.43 11.48
CA TRP A 185 -22.78 -22.75 11.32
C TRP A 185 -23.62 -23.16 12.56
N ARG A 186 -24.07 -22.17 13.35
CA ARG A 186 -24.84 -22.28 14.60
C ARG A 186 -26.22 -21.61 14.51
N SER A 187 -26.62 -21.02 13.39
CA SER A 187 -27.93 -20.37 13.29
C SER A 187 -28.99 -21.11 12.48
N ASP A 188 -28.71 -22.27 11.88
CA ASP A 188 -29.73 -23.09 11.18
C ASP A 188 -29.94 -24.48 11.78
N HIS A 189 -29.78 -24.60 13.10
CA HIS A 189 -30.30 -25.74 13.86
C HIS A 189 -31.22 -25.25 14.99
N HIS A 190 -32.28 -24.54 14.61
CA HIS A 190 -33.51 -24.54 15.40
C HIS A 190 -34.64 -25.08 14.54
N SER A 191 -34.92 -26.36 14.77
CA SER A 191 -36.15 -27.03 14.39
C SER A 191 -37.38 -26.32 14.96
N SER A 192 -38.36 -26.03 14.12
CA SER A 192 -39.77 -26.09 14.50
C SER A 192 -40.67 -26.13 13.27
N TRP A 193 -41.20 -27.33 13.02
CA TRP A 193 -42.27 -27.73 12.09
C TRP A 193 -41.90 -27.91 10.62
#